data_AF-A0A958V1P0-F1
#
_entry.id   AF-A0A958V1P0-F1
#
_cell.length_a   1.000
_cell.length_b   1.000
_cell.length_c   1.000
_cell.angle_alpha   90.00
_cell.angle_beta   90.00
_cell.angle_gamma   90.00
#
_symmetry.space_group_name_H-M   'P 1'
#
loop_
_entity.id
_entity.type
_entity.pdbx_description
1 polymer ?
#
loop_
_entity_poly.entity_id
_entity_poly.type
_entity_poly.pdbx_seq_one_letter_code
_entity_poly.pdbx_strand_id
1 'polypeptide(L)'
;MTYIFHIFLGFIMGYFGLITPGMLNMTSVKYSIEKGMRQALIFSAGAAGIVFIQAMIALGFTDYLVRHPEIIANLKIAGIIVFVLLSVFFFIQSKKNLQIKNNKTKSKPFITGIFMSSINMLAIPFYLALSAFLNARG
;
A
#
# COMPACT_ATOMS: atom_id res chain seq x y z
N MET A 1 -11.96 14.78 22.20
CA MET A 1 -10.87 15.49 21.49
C MET A 1 -9.79 14.54 21.00
N THR A 2 -9.34 13.58 21.83
CA THR A 2 -8.30 12.60 21.48
C THR A 2 -8.66 11.73 20.26
N TYR A 3 -9.89 11.20 20.16
CA TYR A 3 -10.30 10.36 19.02
C TYR A 3 -10.31 11.10 17.67
N ILE A 4 -10.74 12.37 17.67
CA ILE A 4 -10.73 13.21 16.46
C ILE A 4 -9.30 13.46 15.99
N PHE A 5 -8.39 13.67 16.94
CA PHE A 5 -6.97 13.84 16.66
C PHE A 5 -6.34 12.56 16.06
N HIS A 6 -6.67 11.37 16.57
CA HIS A 6 -6.21 10.10 15.99
C HIS A 6 -6.74 9.87 14.58
N ILE A 7 -8.02 10.18 14.32
CA ILE A 7 -8.61 10.10 12.97
C ILE A 7 -7.88 11.05 12.01
N PHE A 8 -7.59 12.27 12.46
CA PHE A 8 -6.87 13.26 11.66
C PHE A 8 -5.42 12.82 11.36
N LEU A 9 -4.70 12.30 12.36
CA LEU A 9 -3.37 11.73 12.16
C LEU A 9 -3.39 10.55 11.19
N GLY A 10 -4.35 9.62 11.35
CA GLY A 10 -4.52 8.49 10.44
C GLY A 10 -4.79 8.93 9.00
N PHE A 11 -5.59 9.98 8.82
CA PHE A 11 -5.84 10.56 7.50
C PHE A 11 -4.57 11.16 6.88
N ILE A 12 -3.84 11.99 7.62
CA ILE A 12 -2.59 12.61 7.14
C ILE A 12 -1.56 11.54 6.77
N MET A 13 -1.35 10.56 7.65
CA MET A 13 -0.35 9.52 7.41
C MET A 13 -0.75 8.59 6.27
N GLY A 14 -2.04 8.26 6.14
CA GLY A 14 -2.56 7.53 4.98
C GLY A 14 -2.34 8.31 3.68
N TYR A 15 -2.61 9.61 3.68
CA TYR A 15 -2.38 10.49 2.53
C TYR A 15 -0.91 10.50 2.11
N PHE A 16 0.02 10.78 3.04
CA PHE A 16 1.45 10.80 2.73
C PHE A 16 2.01 9.42 2.40
N GLY A 17 1.46 8.34 2.96
CA GLY A 17 1.82 6.97 2.61
C GLY A 17 1.45 6.61 1.16
N LEU A 18 0.36 7.18 0.66
CA LEU A 18 -0.19 6.91 -0.67
C LEU A 18 0.12 8.02 -1.69
N ILE A 19 0.82 9.10 -1.33
CA ILE A 19 1.13 10.16 -2.31
C ILE A 19 2.21 9.71 -3.31
N THR A 20 3.12 8.85 -2.86
CA THR A 20 4.22 8.35 -3.67
C THR A 20 3.66 7.56 -4.86
N PRO A 21 4.20 7.74 -6.08
CA PRO A 21 3.89 6.91 -7.23
C PRO A 21 3.97 5.42 -6.89
N GLY A 22 2.85 4.72 -7.04
CA GLY A 22 2.72 3.29 -6.74
C GLY A 22 1.70 2.62 -7.65
N MET A 23 1.61 1.29 -7.58
CA MET A 23 0.73 0.51 -8.46
C MET A 23 -0.73 0.98 -8.40
N LEU A 24 -1.28 1.16 -7.19
CA LEU A 24 -2.68 1.58 -7.00
C LEU A 24 -2.89 3.03 -7.46
N ASN A 25 -2.00 3.94 -7.09
CA ASN A 25 -2.13 5.38 -7.39
C ASN A 25 -2.02 5.64 -8.90
N MET A 26 -1.03 5.03 -9.56
CA MET A 26 -0.87 5.14 -11.01
C MET A 26 -2.00 4.45 -11.78
N THR A 27 -2.55 3.36 -11.25
CA THR A 27 -3.73 2.74 -11.84
C THR A 27 -4.96 3.64 -11.70
N SER A 28 -5.15 4.30 -10.55
CA SER A 28 -6.23 5.27 -10.36
C SER A 28 -6.11 6.45 -11.34
N VAL A 29 -4.89 6.98 -11.51
CA VAL A 29 -4.58 8.01 -12.52
C VAL A 29 -4.90 7.50 -13.93
N LYS A 30 -4.49 6.28 -14.28
CA LYS A 30 -4.81 5.66 -15.57
C LYS A 30 -6.32 5.54 -15.79
N TYR A 31 -7.08 5.11 -14.78
CA TYR A 31 -8.54 5.08 -14.85
C TYR A 31 -9.14 6.47 -15.06
N SER A 32 -8.61 7.49 -14.40
CA SER A 32 -9.08 8.88 -14.54
C SER A 32 -8.87 9.39 -15.97
N ILE A 33 -7.71 9.11 -16.56
CA ILE A 33 -7.35 9.56 -17.92
C ILE A 33 -8.11 8.77 -18.98
N GLU A 34 -8.19 7.44 -18.86
CA GLU A 34 -8.75 6.58 -19.92
C GLU A 34 -10.26 6.38 -19.84
N LYS A 35 -10.85 6.40 -18.63
CA LYS A 35 -12.26 6.03 -18.38
C LYS A 35 -13.03 7.08 -17.57
N GLY A 36 -12.39 8.18 -17.19
CA GLY A 36 -12.98 9.30 -16.45
C GLY A 36 -12.94 9.16 -14.92
N MET A 37 -13.10 10.30 -14.24
CA MET A 37 -12.96 10.43 -12.77
C MET A 37 -13.86 9.47 -11.98
N ARG A 38 -15.10 9.26 -12.42
CA ARG A 38 -16.03 8.34 -11.75
C ARG A 38 -15.48 6.91 -11.66
N GLN A 39 -14.80 6.43 -12.71
CA GLN A 39 -14.23 5.08 -12.72
C GLN A 39 -12.98 4.99 -11.83
N ALA A 40 -12.18 6.07 -11.77
CA ALA A 40 -11.05 6.18 -10.85
C ALA A 40 -11.50 6.15 -9.38
N LEU A 41 -12.58 6.85 -9.04
CA LEU A 41 -13.17 6.82 -7.70
C LEU A 41 -13.70 5.43 -7.33
N ILE A 42 -14.38 4.74 -8.26
CA ILE A 42 -14.87 3.37 -8.04
C ILE A 42 -13.71 2.38 -7.82
N PHE A 43 -12.63 2.51 -8.60
CA PHE A 43 -11.41 1.73 -8.39
C PHE A 43 -10.80 2.01 -7.01
N SER A 44 -10.65 3.30 -6.68
CA SER A 44 -10.04 3.75 -5.42
C SER A 44 -10.85 3.31 -4.20
N ALA A 45 -12.18 3.29 -4.30
CA ALA A 45 -13.05 2.77 -3.23
C ALA A 45 -12.84 1.27 -2.97
N GLY A 46 -12.70 0.47 -4.04
CA GLY A 46 -12.39 -0.96 -3.92
C GLY A 46 -11.02 -1.21 -3.30
N ALA A 47 -10.02 -0.43 -3.71
CA ALA A 47 -8.68 -0.49 -3.12
C ALA A 47 -8.68 -0.05 -1.65
N ALA A 48 -9.31 1.08 -1.33
CA ALA A 48 -9.38 1.62 0.02
C ALA A 48 -10.03 0.64 1.02
N GLY A 49 -11.05 -0.12 0.60
CA GLY A 49 -11.65 -1.16 1.43
C GLY A 49 -10.66 -2.24 1.86
N ILE A 50 -9.80 -2.70 0.94
CA ILE A 50 -8.77 -3.70 1.26
C ILE A 50 -7.63 -3.09 2.08
N VAL A 51 -7.19 -1.89 1.73
CA VAL A 51 -6.18 -1.14 2.52
C VAL A 51 -6.65 -0.97 3.97
N PHE A 52 -7.93 -0.65 4.18
CA PHE A 52 -8.51 -0.55 5.50
C PHE A 52 -8.44 -1.87 6.28
N ILE A 53 -8.78 -3.00 5.66
CA ILE A 53 -8.64 -4.32 6.27
C ILE A 53 -7.18 -4.63 6.61
N GLN A 54 -6.25 -4.35 5.70
CA GLN A 54 -4.80 -4.54 5.91
C GLN A 54 -4.29 -3.70 7.08
N ALA A 55 -4.74 -2.44 7.19
CA ALA A 55 -4.40 -1.55 8.30
C ALA A 55 -4.97 -2.05 9.64
N MET A 56 -6.22 -2.55 9.67
CA MET A 56 -6.81 -3.15 10.87
C MET A 56 -6.04 -4.39 11.34
N ILE A 57 -5.63 -5.25 10.40
CA ILE A 57 -4.77 -6.39 10.71
C ILE A 57 -3.45 -5.90 11.32
N ALA A 58 -2.77 -4.95 10.67
CA ALA A 58 -1.50 -4.40 11.15
C ALA A 58 -1.61 -3.79 12.55
N LEU A 59 -2.67 -3.01 12.81
CA LEU A 59 -2.97 -2.45 14.13
C LEU A 59 -3.15 -3.55 15.18
N GLY A 60 -3.93 -4.60 14.88
CA GLY A 60 -4.16 -5.71 15.81
C GLY A 60 -2.89 -6.49 16.19
N PHE A 61 -1.90 -6.55 15.29
CA PHE A 61 -0.61 -7.19 15.57
C PHE A 61 0.43 -6.25 16.22
N THR A 62 0.20 -4.94 16.23
CA THR A 62 1.21 -3.95 16.65
C THR A 62 1.71 -4.21 18.07
N ASP A 63 0.82 -4.42 19.04
CA ASP A 63 1.21 -4.66 20.44
C ASP A 63 2.03 -5.94 20.62
N TYR A 64 1.70 -6.99 19.85
CA TYR A 64 2.46 -8.24 19.87
C TYR A 64 3.88 -8.03 19.37
N LEU A 65 4.05 -7.33 18.25
CA LEU A 65 5.37 -7.03 17.67
C LEU A 65 6.21 -6.13 18.55
N VAL A 66 5.61 -5.13 19.21
CA VAL A 66 6.33 -4.23 20.13
C VAL A 66 6.86 -5.01 21.34
N ARG A 67 6.12 -6.02 21.82
CA ARG A 67 6.57 -6.91 22.91
C ARG A 67 7.62 -7.93 22.48
N HIS A 68 7.76 -8.18 21.18
CA HIS A 68 8.68 -9.16 20.59
C HIS A 68 9.63 -8.49 19.59
N PRO A 69 10.59 -7.67 20.06
CA PRO A 69 11.46 -6.87 19.20
C PRO A 69 12.32 -7.72 18.25
N GLU A 70 12.59 -8.99 18.59
CA GLU A 70 13.24 -9.97 17.74
C GLU A 70 12.48 -10.20 16.40
N ILE A 71 11.15 -10.17 16.43
CA ILE A 71 10.32 -10.34 15.22
C ILE A 71 10.48 -9.12 14.32
N ILE A 72 10.48 -7.91 14.90
CA ILE A 72 10.71 -6.66 14.15
C ILE A 72 12.12 -6.68 13.52
N ALA A 73 13.14 -7.11 14.27
CA ALA A 73 14.51 -7.22 13.76
C ALA A 73 14.60 -8.17 12.56
N ASN A 74 13.94 -9.33 12.65
CA ASN A 74 13.88 -10.30 11.55
C ASN A 74 13.11 -9.76 10.33
N LEU A 75 11.98 -9.09 10.55
CA LEU A 75 11.22 -8.42 9.48
C LEU A 75 12.06 -7.36 8.77
N LYS A 76 12.88 -6.60 9.53
CA LYS A 76 13.79 -5.59 8.96
C LYS A 76 14.84 -6.24 8.07
N ILE A 77 15.48 -7.31 8.52
CA ILE A 77 16.48 -8.06 7.74
C ILE A 77 15.83 -8.63 6.48
N ALA A 78 14.67 -9.29 6.61
CA ALA A 78 13.92 -9.83 5.48
C ALA A 78 13.53 -8.72 4.48
N GLY A 79 13.08 -7.56 4.98
CA GLY A 79 12.77 -6.40 4.16
C GLY A 79 13.98 -5.90 3.36
N ILE A 80 15.15 -5.78 3.99
CA ILE A 80 16.40 -5.39 3.31
C ILE A 80 16.71 -6.37 2.17
N ILE A 81 16.63 -7.69 2.43
CA ILE A 81 16.89 -8.72 1.42
C ILE A 81 15.91 -8.56 0.24
N VAL A 82 14.61 -8.45 0.50
CA VAL A 82 13.59 -8.29 -0.54
C VAL A 82 13.80 -7.01 -1.34
N PHE A 83 14.10 -5.88 -0.69
CA PHE A 83 14.34 -4.61 -1.39
C PHE A 83 15.62 -4.63 -2.23
N VAL A 84 16.70 -5.27 -1.75
CA VAL A 84 17.93 -5.44 -2.56
C VAL A 84 17.65 -6.31 -3.78
N LEU A 85 16.95 -7.43 -3.61
CA LEU A 85 16.57 -8.31 -4.72
C LEU A 85 15.70 -7.57 -5.75
N LEU A 86 14.68 -6.84 -5.30
CA LEU A 86 13.82 -6.02 -6.16
C LEU A 86 14.61 -4.91 -6.86
N SER A 87 15.55 -4.27 -6.15
CA SER A 87 16.41 -3.23 -6.71
C SER A 87 17.28 -3.78 -7.85
N VAL A 88 17.95 -4.91 -7.63
CA VAL A 88 18.75 -5.58 -8.67
C VAL A 88 17.87 -6.02 -9.84
N PHE A 89 16.72 -6.63 -9.54
CA PHE A 89 15.75 -7.06 -10.55
C PHE A 89 15.29 -5.90 -11.44
N PHE A 90 14.82 -4.80 -10.84
CA PHE A 90 14.34 -3.64 -11.57
C PHE A 90 15.47 -2.91 -12.31
N PHE A 91 16.68 -2.87 -11.76
CA PHE A 91 17.84 -2.31 -12.44
C PHE A 91 18.23 -3.08 -13.71
N ILE A 92 18.10 -4.41 -13.70
CA ILE A 92 18.29 -5.24 -14.91
C ILE A 92 17.11 -5.03 -15.87
N GLN A 93 15.89 -5.00 -15.35
CA GLN A 93 14.67 -4.87 -16.15
C GLN A 93 14.55 -3.51 -16.85
N SER A 94 15.06 -2.43 -16.25
CA SER A 94 15.04 -1.08 -16.84
C SER A 94 15.86 -0.97 -18.12
N LYS A 95 16.82 -1.87 -18.34
CA LYS A 95 17.66 -1.93 -19.55
C LYS A 95 16.97 -2.63 -20.74
N LYS A 96 15.81 -3.27 -20.53
CA LYS A 96 15.07 -3.97 -21.59
C LYS A 96 14.02 -3.04 -22.19
N ASN A 97 13.92 -3.00 -23.53
CA ASN A 97 12.83 -2.32 -24.22
C ASN A 97 11.50 -3.03 -23.91
N LEU A 98 10.65 -2.39 -23.10
CA LEU A 98 9.33 -2.89 -22.76
C LEU A 98 8.37 -2.61 -23.92
N GLN A 99 7.96 -3.64 -24.66
CA GLN A 99 6.82 -3.53 -25.56
C GLN A 99 5.53 -3.52 -24.73
N ILE A 100 4.87 -2.37 -24.68
CA ILE A 100 3.59 -2.22 -23.98
C ILE A 100 2.49 -2.88 -24.83
N LYS A 101 2.12 -4.12 -24.51
CA LYS A 101 0.89 -4.72 -25.06
C LYS A 101 -0.33 -4.09 -24.38
N ASN A 102 -1.03 -3.22 -25.11
CA ASN A 102 -2.32 -2.67 -24.69
C ASN A 102 -3.43 -3.72 -24.78
N ASN A 103 -3.43 -4.69 -23.87
CA ASN A 103 -4.61 -5.52 -23.65
C ASN A 103 -5.63 -4.73 -22.84
N LYS A 104 -6.63 -4.17 -23.52
CA LYS A 104 -7.81 -3.58 -22.88
C LYS A 104 -8.65 -4.70 -22.26
N THR A 105 -8.30 -5.14 -21.06
CA THR A 105 -9.18 -5.99 -20.27
C THR A 105 -10.38 -5.17 -19.81
N LYS A 106 -11.58 -5.65 -20.15
CA LYS A 106 -12.86 -5.13 -19.63
C LYS A 106 -13.03 -5.58 -18.18
N SER A 107 -12.16 -5.14 -17.27
CA SER A 107 -12.32 -5.42 -15.84
C SER A 107 -13.18 -4.34 -15.17
N LYS A 108 -14.01 -4.76 -14.20
CA LYS A 108 -14.79 -3.84 -13.36
C LYS A 108 -13.81 -3.08 -12.44
N PRO A 109 -13.80 -1.73 -12.43
CA PRO A 109 -12.80 -0.97 -11.66
C PRO A 109 -12.79 -1.31 -10.16
N PHE A 110 -13.95 -1.50 -9.53
CA PHE A 110 -14.04 -1.86 -8.12
C PHE A 110 -13.34 -3.19 -7.79
N ILE A 111 -13.64 -4.24 -8.57
CA ILE A 111 -13.02 -5.57 -8.40
C ILE A 111 -11.51 -5.50 -8.68
N THR A 112 -11.12 -4.68 -9.67
CA THR A 112 -9.70 -4.46 -9.97
C THR A 112 -8.99 -3.78 -8.80
N GLY A 113 -9.65 -2.80 -8.15
CA GLY A 113 -9.15 -2.14 -6.95
C GLY A 113 -8.96 -3.12 -5.79
N ILE A 114 -9.97 -3.96 -5.53
CA ILE A 114 -9.89 -5.04 -4.52
C ILE A 114 -8.69 -5.96 -4.84
N PHE A 115 -8.63 -6.52 -6.04
CA PHE A 115 -7.61 -7.49 -6.41
C PHE A 115 -6.19 -6.90 -6.33
N MET A 116 -5.99 -5.72 -6.93
CA MET A 116 -4.69 -5.05 -6.93
C MET A 116 -4.25 -4.63 -5.52
N SER A 117 -5.19 -4.28 -4.65
CA SER A 117 -4.85 -3.95 -3.26
C SER A 117 -4.55 -5.20 -2.45
N SER A 118 -5.21 -6.33 -2.71
CA SER A 118 -4.93 -7.58 -2.00
C SER A 118 -3.54 -8.12 -2.28
N ILE A 119 -3.02 -7.93 -3.51
CA ILE A 119 -1.63 -8.29 -3.85
C ILE A 119 -0.60 -7.30 -3.29
N ASN A 120 -1.03 -6.12 -2.83
CA ASN A 120 -0.15 -5.12 -2.21
C ASN A 120 0.19 -5.51 -0.76
N MET A 121 0.92 -6.61 -0.59
CA MET A 121 1.28 -7.15 0.72
C MET A 121 2.22 -6.22 1.52
N LEU A 122 2.92 -5.29 0.85
CA LEU A 122 3.74 -4.25 1.48
C LEU A 122 2.91 -3.25 2.31
N ALA A 123 1.59 -3.18 2.08
CA ALA A 123 0.69 -2.37 2.89
C ALA A 123 0.73 -2.80 4.37
N ILE A 124 0.76 -4.11 4.66
CA ILE A 124 0.73 -4.61 6.04
C ILE A 124 1.97 -4.16 6.82
N PRO A 125 3.23 -4.41 6.37
CA PRO A 125 4.42 -3.88 7.03
C PRO A 125 4.45 -2.36 7.14
N PHE A 126 3.95 -1.64 6.13
CA PHE A 126 3.87 -0.17 6.16
C PHE A 126 2.98 0.32 7.30
N TYR A 127 1.73 -0.17 7.39
CA TYR A 127 0.79 0.24 8.44
C TYR A 127 1.23 -0.24 9.82
N LEU A 128 1.92 -1.38 9.90
CA LEU A 128 2.49 -1.89 11.14
C LEU A 128 3.60 -0.98 11.66
N ALA A 129 4.55 -0.59 10.80
CA ALA A 129 5.61 0.35 11.17
C ALA A 129 5.04 1.71 11.58
N LEU A 130 4.04 2.20 10.86
CA LEU A 130 3.36 3.46 11.15
C LEU A 130 2.64 3.41 12.52
N SER A 131 1.89 2.33 12.76
CA SER A 131 1.14 2.12 14.00
C SER A 131 2.08 1.96 15.20
N ALA A 132 3.16 1.20 15.06
CA ALA A 132 4.18 1.06 16.09
C ALA A 132 4.87 2.39 16.40
N PHE A 133 5.18 3.20 15.37
CA PHE A 133 5.76 4.53 15.54
C PHE A 133 4.83 5.50 16.27
N LEU A 134 3.54 5.48 15.94
CA LEU A 134 2.52 6.27 16.64
C LEU A 134 2.38 5.84 18.10
N ASN A 135 2.27 4.54 18.35
CA ASN A 135 2.13 3.98 19.70
C ASN A 135 3.35 4.30 20.58
N ALA A 136 4.56 4.29 20.01
CA ALA A 136 5.77 4.68 20.72
C ALA A 136 5.84 6.17 21.10
N ARG A 137 4.99 7.03 20.52
CA ARG A 137 5.00 8.49 20.72
C ARG A 137 3.75 9.05 21.42
N GLY A 138 2.77 8.23 21.79
CA GLY A 138 1.61 8.63 22.60
C GLY A 138 0.29 8.04 22.16
#